data_AF-A0A7V3W2S0-F1
#
_entry.id   AF-A0A7V3W2S0-F1
#
_cell.length_a   1.000
_cell.length_b   1.000
_cell.length_c   1.000
_cell.angle_alpha   90.00
_cell.angle_beta   90.00
_cell.angle_gamma   90.00
#
_symmetry.space_group_name_H-M   'P 1'
#
loop_
_entity.id
_entity.type
_entity.pdbx_description
1 polymer ?
#
loop_
_entity_poly.entity_id
_entity_poly.type
_entity_poly.pdbx_seq_one_letter_code
_entity_poly.pdbx_strand_id
1 'polypeptide(L)'
;MMKRAVAFVAAVFIFQPLLQASELRISQAQALEMALLNNPELKSARLDLEIARLQIEQAKAQYDPYFSTGTNFSRSNRPTSTPAFGNENKSDSVNLSTGMATPSGGNVSLTWSNSRTESNSSFITLNPSFSSDLSFNISQPLLKNGLDWAGNQLKQKTNDYRRAELNLKSKALEIASRVDDAYWSLVRSRMNLELAQKSLARAESQFQTTQAQVRAGLAAEVSLLQAQANMESARVQVLKSMGELARAENSLKELLYFSSEEELAALTIIPSDTPLAREYKVLPELFLENSLAKNFTLQSLELNLENQKIDSGQTKNQLLPQLDFNAGISLSGMAGRADQSSQLVPTGFVIPNPFDTPQPYMLEFTTIPASENELEGDWNDAVDTMLRGDYLSWQAGLNF
;
A
#
# COMPACT_ATOMS: atom_id res chain seq x y z
N MET A 1 -15.18 61.66 40.15
CA MET A 1 -14.83 62.98 39.60
C MET A 1 -14.34 62.76 38.17
N MET A 2 -14.86 63.53 37.19
CA MET A 2 -14.51 63.59 35.75
C MET A 2 -14.96 62.38 34.88
N LYS A 3 -16.05 62.52 34.08
CA LYS A 3 -16.14 63.11 32.70
C LYS A 3 -15.66 62.09 31.64
N ARG A 4 -16.34 61.68 30.55
CA ARG A 4 -17.50 62.10 29.71
C ARG A 4 -17.82 60.89 28.79
N ALA A 5 -19.04 60.40 28.63
CA ALA A 5 -20.06 60.81 27.65
C ALA A 5 -19.54 61.13 26.22
N VAL A 6 -19.93 60.34 25.21
CA VAL A 6 -20.80 60.72 24.07
C VAL A 6 -20.81 59.59 23.02
N ALA A 7 -22.01 59.38 22.48
CA ALA A 7 -22.43 58.41 21.49
C ALA A 7 -21.61 58.38 20.19
N PHE A 8 -21.48 57.18 19.60
CA PHE A 8 -21.51 56.99 18.15
C PHE A 8 -22.20 55.66 17.84
N VAL A 9 -23.47 55.77 17.44
CA VAL A 9 -24.20 54.74 16.70
C VAL A 9 -23.59 54.75 15.30
N ALA A 10 -22.67 53.84 15.02
CA ALA A 10 -22.27 53.53 13.66
C ALA A 10 -23.12 52.34 13.20
N ALA A 11 -24.15 52.65 12.43
CA ALA A 11 -24.84 51.70 11.60
C ALA A 11 -23.79 50.97 10.74
N VAL A 12 -23.49 49.73 11.11
CA VAL A 12 -22.73 48.81 10.27
C VAL A 12 -23.65 48.52 9.10
N PHE A 13 -23.42 49.27 8.01
CA PHE A 13 -23.97 48.95 6.71
C PHE A 13 -23.59 47.51 6.40
N ILE A 14 -24.61 46.66 6.34
CA ILE A 14 -24.60 45.38 5.65
C ILE A 14 -24.34 45.73 4.18
N PHE A 15 -23.06 45.76 3.81
CA PHE A 15 -22.64 45.67 2.42
C PHE A 15 -22.17 44.23 2.24
N GLN A 16 -23.11 43.29 2.18
CA GLN A 16 -22.82 42.05 1.49
C GLN A 16 -22.53 42.44 0.05
N PRO A 17 -21.36 42.09 -0.52
CA PRO A 17 -21.23 42.19 -1.96
C PRO A 17 -22.35 41.34 -2.54
N LEU A 18 -23.24 41.95 -3.31
CA LEU A 18 -24.02 41.21 -4.30
C LEU A 18 -23.00 40.38 -5.04
N LEU A 19 -23.03 39.05 -4.86
CA LEU A 19 -22.25 38.11 -5.64
C LEU A 19 -22.63 38.37 -7.10
N GLN A 20 -21.89 39.25 -7.77
CA GLN A 20 -21.94 39.36 -9.21
C GLN A 20 -21.43 38.01 -9.68
N ALA A 21 -22.34 37.22 -10.26
CA ALA A 21 -21.98 35.95 -10.84
C ALA A 21 -20.85 36.20 -11.85
N SER A 22 -19.65 35.74 -11.52
CA SER A 22 -18.51 35.86 -12.41
C SER A 22 -18.80 35.04 -13.67
N GLU A 23 -18.75 35.68 -14.83
CA GLU A 23 -18.95 35.01 -16.12
C GLU A 23 -17.65 34.31 -16.53
N LEU A 24 -17.68 32.99 -16.58
CA LEU A 24 -16.57 32.19 -17.06
C LEU A 24 -16.85 31.73 -18.48
N ARG A 25 -16.15 32.34 -19.45
CA ARG A 25 -16.22 31.95 -20.86
C ARG A 25 -15.21 30.86 -21.15
N ILE A 26 -15.68 29.67 -21.53
CA ILE A 26 -14.81 28.51 -21.75
C ILE A 26 -15.14 27.76 -23.05
N SER A 27 -14.08 27.28 -23.69
CA SER A 27 -14.18 26.31 -24.79
C SER A 27 -14.29 24.88 -24.25
N GLN A 28 -14.72 23.96 -25.11
CA GLN A 28 -14.74 22.52 -24.88
C GLN A 28 -13.36 22.01 -24.44
N ALA A 29 -12.30 22.49 -25.12
CA ALA A 29 -10.92 22.11 -24.80
C ALA A 29 -10.49 22.59 -23.40
N GLN A 30 -10.86 23.82 -23.02
CA GLN A 30 -10.58 24.36 -21.70
C GLN A 30 -11.37 23.64 -20.60
N ALA A 31 -12.64 23.30 -20.87
CA ALA A 31 -13.44 22.49 -19.96
C ALA A 31 -12.79 21.11 -19.73
N LEU A 32 -12.33 20.47 -20.80
CA LEU A 32 -11.63 19.19 -20.72
C LEU A 32 -10.33 19.31 -19.90
N GLU A 33 -9.50 20.31 -20.17
CA GLU A 33 -8.25 20.53 -19.44
C GLU A 33 -8.50 20.74 -17.94
N MET A 34 -9.46 21.60 -17.58
CA MET A 34 -9.82 21.83 -16.19
C MET A 34 -10.31 20.56 -15.50
N ALA A 35 -11.15 19.76 -16.17
CA ALA A 35 -11.60 18.47 -15.64
C ALA A 35 -10.42 17.50 -15.44
N LEU A 36 -9.54 17.35 -16.42
CA LEU A 36 -8.41 16.40 -16.34
C LEU A 36 -7.37 16.79 -15.26
N LEU A 37 -7.28 18.07 -14.92
CA LEU A 37 -6.40 18.57 -13.86
C LEU A 37 -7.04 18.44 -12.47
N ASN A 38 -8.32 18.78 -12.33
CA ASN A 38 -8.95 18.96 -11.02
C ASN A 38 -9.80 17.79 -10.55
N ASN A 39 -10.26 16.92 -11.46
CA ASN A 39 -11.23 15.88 -11.14
C ASN A 39 -10.72 14.89 -10.07
N PRO A 40 -11.48 14.67 -8.98
CA PRO A 40 -11.07 13.82 -7.86
C PRO A 40 -10.96 12.34 -8.25
N GLU A 41 -11.74 11.86 -9.21
CA GLU A 41 -11.66 10.47 -9.68
C GLU A 41 -10.30 10.21 -10.37
N LEU A 42 -9.75 11.19 -11.10
CA LEU A 42 -8.39 11.10 -11.66
C LEU A 42 -7.31 11.24 -10.61
N LYS A 43 -7.51 12.08 -9.60
CA LYS A 43 -6.57 12.16 -8.47
C LYS A 43 -6.52 10.82 -7.73
N SER A 44 -7.67 10.19 -7.49
CA SER A 44 -7.74 8.83 -6.92
C SER A 44 -7.00 7.82 -7.80
N ALA A 45 -7.28 7.79 -9.11
CA ALA A 45 -6.61 6.85 -10.02
C ALA A 45 -5.09 7.09 -10.12
N ARG A 46 -4.61 8.33 -9.98
CA ARG A 46 -3.17 8.64 -9.89
C ARG A 46 -2.56 8.12 -8.58
N LEU A 47 -3.28 8.23 -7.47
CA LEU A 47 -2.86 7.64 -6.19
C LEU A 47 -2.80 6.11 -6.29
N ASP A 48 -3.78 5.46 -6.93
CA ASP A 48 -3.78 4.01 -7.14
C ASP A 48 -2.55 3.55 -7.96
N LEU A 49 -2.16 4.32 -8.99
CA LEU A 49 -0.95 4.08 -9.76
C LEU A 49 0.31 4.20 -8.89
N GLU A 50 0.39 5.21 -8.04
CA GLU A 50 1.53 5.40 -7.13
C GLU A 50 1.58 4.30 -6.06
N ILE A 51 0.42 3.89 -5.52
CA ILE A 51 0.32 2.73 -4.62
C ILE A 51 0.84 1.47 -5.32
N ALA A 52 0.45 1.22 -6.57
CA ALA A 52 0.93 0.07 -7.32
C ALA A 52 2.45 0.14 -7.57
N ARG A 53 3.01 1.33 -7.79
CA ARG A 53 4.46 1.54 -7.88
C ARG A 53 5.16 1.21 -6.56
N LEU A 54 4.64 1.71 -5.44
CA LEU A 54 5.20 1.43 -4.11
C LEU A 54 5.09 -0.06 -3.76
N GLN A 55 4.07 -0.78 -4.25
CA GLN A 55 3.98 -2.24 -4.11
C GLN A 55 5.06 -2.99 -4.88
N ILE A 56 5.56 -2.46 -6.01
CA ILE A 56 6.75 -3.01 -6.69
C ILE A 56 7.97 -2.86 -5.79
N GLU A 57 8.18 -1.67 -5.24
CA GLU A 57 9.32 -1.42 -4.34
C GLU A 57 9.24 -2.29 -3.08
N GLN A 58 8.05 -2.47 -2.51
CA GLN A 58 7.82 -3.40 -1.40
C GLN A 58 8.14 -4.85 -1.78
N ALA A 59 7.77 -5.29 -3.00
CA ALA A 59 8.10 -6.63 -3.48
C ALA A 59 9.60 -6.81 -3.72
N LYS A 60 10.32 -5.76 -4.14
CA LYS A 60 11.78 -5.77 -4.25
C LYS A 60 12.45 -5.83 -2.87
N ALA A 61 11.90 -5.11 -1.89
CA ALA A 61 12.44 -5.05 -0.54
C ALA A 61 12.49 -6.42 0.17
N GLN A 62 11.72 -7.41 -0.29
CA GLN A 62 11.84 -8.79 0.18
C GLN A 62 13.24 -9.40 -0.08
N TYR A 63 13.97 -8.89 -1.07
CA TYR A 63 15.33 -9.33 -1.40
C TYR A 63 16.41 -8.43 -0.79
N ASP A 64 16.03 -7.38 -0.05
CA ASP A 64 16.99 -6.52 0.63
C ASP A 64 17.60 -7.26 1.83
N PRO A 65 18.89 -7.00 2.14
CA PRO A 65 19.49 -7.56 3.34
C PRO A 65 18.79 -7.02 4.59
N TYR A 66 18.41 -7.91 5.50
CA TYR A 66 17.97 -7.52 6.83
C TYR A 66 19.15 -7.54 7.80
N PHE A 67 19.06 -6.73 8.85
CA PHE A 67 19.92 -6.81 10.01
C PHE A 67 19.04 -6.94 11.25
N SER A 68 19.32 -7.92 12.09
CA SER A 68 18.60 -8.12 13.34
C SER A 68 19.56 -8.37 14.49
N THR A 69 19.17 -7.86 15.65
CA THR A 69 19.84 -8.10 16.92
C THR A 69 18.83 -8.71 17.87
N GLY A 70 19.21 -9.80 18.54
CA GLY A 70 18.38 -10.50 19.50
C GLY A 70 19.14 -10.68 20.81
N THR A 71 18.58 -10.19 21.89
CA THR A 71 19.12 -10.41 23.24
C THR A 71 18.17 -11.30 24.02
N ASN A 72 18.67 -12.35 24.66
CA ASN A 72 17.86 -13.23 25.49
C ASN A 72 18.55 -13.46 26.83
N PHE A 73 17.86 -13.14 27.93
CA PHE A 73 18.34 -13.33 29.29
C PHE A 73 17.40 -14.30 29.98
N SER A 74 17.94 -15.38 30.52
CA SER A 74 17.13 -16.46 31.07
C SER A 74 17.76 -17.02 32.34
N ARG A 75 16.91 -17.33 33.31
CA ARG A 75 17.28 -18.04 34.53
C ARG A 75 16.27 -19.12 34.80
N SER A 76 16.75 -20.35 34.93
CA SER A 76 15.95 -21.51 35.27
C SER A 76 16.48 -22.11 36.55
N ASN A 77 15.62 -22.22 37.57
CA ASN A 77 15.92 -22.95 38.79
C ASN A 77 14.82 -24.00 39.00
N ARG A 78 15.14 -25.28 38.80
CA ARG A 78 14.19 -26.39 38.85
C ARG A 78 14.70 -27.45 39.83
N PRO A 79 13.86 -27.94 40.76
CA PRO A 79 14.27 -28.99 41.68
C PRO A 79 14.69 -30.24 40.90
N THR A 80 15.80 -30.85 41.31
CA THR A 80 16.36 -32.08 40.72
C THR A 80 16.44 -33.16 41.80
N SER A 81 16.17 -34.42 41.44
CA SER A 81 16.39 -35.57 42.32
C SER A 81 17.87 -35.91 42.49
N THR A 82 18.76 -35.29 41.70
CA THR A 82 20.19 -35.56 41.72
C THR A 82 20.98 -34.24 41.73
N PRO A 83 21.33 -33.71 42.92
CA PRO A 83 21.95 -32.39 43.07
C PRO A 83 23.27 -32.20 42.30
N ALA A 84 24.02 -33.27 42.05
CA ALA A 84 25.29 -33.22 41.31
C ALA A 84 25.15 -32.69 39.87
N PHE A 85 23.98 -32.83 39.24
CA PHE A 85 23.71 -32.30 37.90
C PHE A 85 23.36 -30.81 37.88
N GLY A 86 23.32 -30.16 39.04
CA GLY A 86 22.85 -28.79 39.17
C GLY A 86 21.33 -28.67 39.04
N ASN A 87 20.82 -27.58 39.55
CA ASN A 87 19.40 -27.23 39.55
C ASN A 87 19.17 -25.80 39.03
N GLU A 88 20.23 -25.03 38.86
CA GLU A 88 20.20 -23.65 38.40
C GLU A 88 21.01 -23.49 37.12
N ASN A 89 20.42 -22.83 36.13
CA ASN A 89 21.07 -22.42 34.89
C ASN A 89 20.70 -20.97 34.58
N LYS A 90 21.69 -20.14 34.27
CA LYS A 90 21.50 -18.80 33.72
C LYS A 90 22.12 -18.75 32.36
N SER A 91 21.42 -18.18 31.38
CA SER A 91 21.92 -18.02 30.03
C SER A 91 21.54 -16.65 29.51
N ASP A 92 22.58 -15.88 29.17
CA ASP A 92 22.50 -14.57 28.57
C ASP A 92 23.07 -14.68 27.16
N SER A 93 22.33 -14.29 26.13
CA SER A 93 22.78 -14.36 24.75
C SER A 93 22.53 -13.09 23.97
N VAL A 94 23.45 -12.82 23.05
CA VAL A 94 23.42 -11.70 22.10
C VAL A 94 23.68 -12.28 20.71
N ASN A 95 22.64 -12.24 19.89
CA ASN A 95 22.67 -12.74 18.52
C ASN A 95 22.61 -11.56 17.57
N LEU A 96 23.53 -11.52 16.62
CA LEU A 96 23.52 -10.58 15.50
C LEU A 96 23.32 -11.42 14.24
N SER A 97 22.30 -11.11 13.45
CA SER A 97 22.08 -11.84 12.20
C SER A 97 21.78 -10.90 11.04
N THR A 98 22.25 -11.30 9.87
CA THR A 98 21.94 -10.65 8.62
C THR A 98 21.68 -11.70 7.55
N GLY A 99 20.89 -11.37 6.55
CA GLY A 99 20.58 -12.29 5.49
C GLY A 99 19.72 -11.65 4.42
N MET A 100 19.54 -12.34 3.31
CA MET A 100 18.69 -11.91 2.22
C MET A 100 18.05 -13.11 1.54
N ALA A 101 16.82 -12.92 1.07
CA ALA A 101 16.24 -13.81 0.08
C ALA A 101 16.90 -13.55 -1.27
N THR A 102 17.19 -14.62 -2.00
CA THR A 102 17.73 -14.56 -3.36
C THR A 102 16.57 -14.50 -4.37
N PRO A 103 16.75 -13.84 -5.52
CA PRO A 103 15.75 -13.85 -6.60
C PRO A 103 15.40 -15.24 -7.12
N SER A 104 16.25 -16.24 -6.84
CA SER A 104 16.06 -17.65 -7.15
C SER A 104 15.23 -18.42 -6.11
N GLY A 105 14.76 -17.78 -5.05
CA GLY A 105 13.91 -18.38 -4.01
C GLY A 105 14.65 -19.00 -2.84
N GLY A 106 15.98 -19.01 -2.88
CA GLY A 106 16.80 -19.39 -1.74
C GLY A 106 16.96 -18.27 -0.72
N ASN A 107 17.55 -18.58 0.41
CA ASN A 107 17.92 -17.64 1.47
C ASN A 107 19.41 -17.82 1.82
N VAL A 108 20.09 -16.70 2.01
CA VAL A 108 21.46 -16.66 2.53
C VAL A 108 21.43 -15.92 3.85
N SER A 109 22.05 -16.46 4.89
CA SER A 109 22.16 -15.81 6.20
C SER A 109 23.53 -15.98 6.84
N LEU A 110 23.91 -14.98 7.62
CA LEU A 110 25.06 -14.95 8.49
C LEU A 110 24.56 -14.64 9.90
N THR A 111 24.84 -15.51 10.85
CA THR A 111 24.43 -15.38 12.25
C THR A 111 25.65 -15.48 13.14
N TRP A 112 25.85 -14.47 13.98
CA TRP A 112 26.82 -14.48 15.06
C TRP A 112 26.08 -14.60 16.40
N SER A 113 26.19 -15.76 17.01
CA SER A 113 25.55 -16.10 18.27
C SER A 113 26.55 -16.08 19.39
N ASN A 114 26.31 -15.24 20.39
CA ASN A 114 27.13 -15.16 21.59
C ASN A 114 26.29 -15.60 22.77
N SER A 115 26.80 -16.50 23.60
CA SER A 115 26.12 -16.92 24.81
C SER A 115 27.07 -16.93 26.00
N ARG A 116 26.53 -16.57 27.17
CA ARG A 116 27.17 -16.72 28.47
C ARG A 116 26.28 -17.61 29.30
N THR A 117 26.81 -18.74 29.76
CA THR A 117 26.07 -19.72 30.55
C THR A 117 26.72 -19.88 31.92
N GLU A 118 25.92 -19.75 32.97
CA GLU A 118 26.29 -20.15 34.33
C GLU A 118 25.45 -21.35 34.74
N SER A 119 26.07 -22.35 35.34
CA SER A 119 25.35 -23.48 35.91
C SER A 119 26.02 -23.95 37.19
N ASN A 120 25.24 -24.47 38.14
CA ASN A 120 25.77 -24.98 39.40
C ASN A 120 26.01 -26.50 39.39
N SER A 121 26.11 -27.12 38.21
CA SER A 121 26.44 -28.53 38.08
C SER A 121 27.89 -28.81 38.49
N SER A 122 28.11 -29.87 39.29
CA SER A 122 29.45 -30.29 39.70
C SER A 122 30.29 -30.91 38.57
N PHE A 123 29.71 -31.10 37.39
CA PHE A 123 30.40 -31.66 36.22
C PHE A 123 30.86 -30.61 35.20
N ILE A 124 30.56 -29.33 35.44
CA ILE A 124 30.97 -28.24 34.55
C ILE A 124 32.32 -27.70 35.02
N THR A 125 33.32 -27.79 34.14
CA THR A 125 34.69 -27.38 34.44
C THR A 125 34.99 -25.93 34.09
N LEU A 126 34.18 -25.33 33.21
CA LEU A 126 34.25 -23.92 32.80
C LEU A 126 32.96 -23.20 33.19
N ASN A 127 33.02 -22.34 34.19
CA ASN A 127 31.83 -21.67 34.75
C ASN A 127 32.16 -20.26 35.28
N PRO A 128 31.56 -19.18 34.72
CA PRO A 128 30.71 -19.18 33.54
C PRO A 128 31.46 -19.66 32.29
N SER A 129 30.73 -20.26 31.36
CA SER A 129 31.21 -20.51 29.99
C SER A 129 30.68 -19.46 29.03
N PHE A 130 31.50 -19.09 28.06
CA PHE A 130 31.21 -18.20 26.96
C PHE A 130 31.31 -18.99 25.66
N SER A 131 30.28 -18.91 24.81
CA SER A 131 30.32 -19.42 23.44
C SER A 131 30.16 -18.27 22.45
N SER A 132 30.90 -18.33 21.35
CA SER A 132 30.79 -17.42 20.22
C SER A 132 30.78 -18.26 18.94
N ASP A 133 29.65 -18.27 18.24
CA ASP A 133 29.42 -19.09 17.07
C ASP A 133 29.07 -18.20 15.87
N LEU A 134 29.90 -18.23 14.82
CA LEU A 134 29.64 -17.55 13.55
C LEU A 134 29.22 -18.58 12.51
N SER A 135 27.97 -18.50 12.06
CA SER A 135 27.36 -19.46 11.13
C SER A 135 26.91 -18.76 9.86
N PHE A 136 27.40 -19.22 8.71
CA PHE A 136 26.91 -18.84 7.39
C PHE A 136 26.09 -19.99 6.79
N ASN A 137 24.88 -19.69 6.33
CA ASN A 137 23.93 -20.68 5.83
C ASN A 137 23.37 -20.25 4.47
N ILE A 138 23.26 -21.21 3.56
CA ILE A 138 22.59 -21.10 2.27
C ILE A 138 21.52 -22.19 2.22
N SER A 139 20.29 -21.81 1.90
CA SER A 139 19.19 -22.72 1.62
C SER A 139 18.59 -22.37 0.27
N GLN A 140 18.47 -23.32 -0.66
CA GLN A 140 17.93 -23.10 -1.99
C GLN A 140 16.92 -24.20 -2.34
N PRO A 141 15.62 -23.87 -2.44
CA PRO A 141 14.63 -24.80 -2.97
C PRO A 141 14.92 -25.11 -4.44
N LEU A 142 14.88 -26.38 -4.81
CA LEU A 142 15.19 -26.86 -6.16
C LEU A 142 13.92 -27.18 -6.96
N LEU A 143 12.89 -27.74 -6.31
CA LEU A 143 11.65 -28.19 -6.97
C LEU A 143 10.45 -27.32 -6.60
N LYS A 144 9.82 -27.60 -5.45
CA LYS A 144 8.75 -26.77 -4.90
C LYS A 144 9.30 -25.40 -4.52
N ASN A 145 8.66 -24.32 -4.98
CA ASN A 145 9.13 -22.94 -4.86
C ASN A 145 10.54 -22.72 -5.45
N GLY A 146 10.95 -23.55 -6.41
CA GLY A 146 12.27 -23.47 -7.04
C GLY A 146 12.50 -22.20 -7.88
N LEU A 147 13.62 -22.20 -8.60
CA LEU A 147 14.23 -21.06 -9.31
C LEU A 147 13.24 -20.21 -10.13
N ASP A 148 12.26 -20.84 -10.80
CA ASP A 148 11.35 -20.16 -11.72
C ASP A 148 10.19 -19.40 -11.03
N TRP A 149 9.94 -19.66 -9.75
CA TRP A 149 8.71 -19.20 -9.07
C TRP A 149 8.94 -18.04 -8.09
N ALA A 150 10.18 -17.85 -7.64
CA ALA A 150 10.53 -16.86 -6.63
C ALA A 150 10.37 -15.40 -7.11
N GLY A 151 10.55 -15.12 -8.41
CA GLY A 151 10.35 -13.80 -9.01
C GLY A 151 8.92 -13.48 -9.42
N ASN A 152 7.99 -14.43 -9.29
CA ASN A 152 6.62 -14.26 -9.78
C ASN A 152 5.85 -13.15 -9.07
N GLN A 153 6.06 -12.98 -7.78
CA GLN A 153 5.44 -11.90 -7.03
C GLN A 153 5.85 -10.53 -7.59
N LEU A 154 7.14 -10.32 -7.88
CA LEU A 154 7.62 -9.09 -8.50
C LEU A 154 7.03 -8.89 -9.91
N LYS A 155 6.93 -9.97 -10.69
CA LYS A 155 6.30 -9.94 -12.02
C LYS A 155 4.82 -9.57 -11.94
N GLN A 156 4.07 -10.16 -11.00
CA GLN A 156 2.67 -9.84 -10.76
C GLN A 156 2.48 -8.38 -10.34
N LYS A 157 3.31 -7.87 -9.42
CA LYS A 157 3.28 -6.45 -9.03
C LYS A 157 3.62 -5.50 -10.18
N THR A 158 4.53 -5.90 -11.05
CA THR A 158 4.84 -5.16 -12.28
C THR A 158 3.63 -5.12 -13.23
N ASN A 159 2.93 -6.23 -13.39
CA ASN A 159 1.70 -6.30 -14.17
C ASN A 159 0.57 -5.48 -13.52
N ASP A 160 0.42 -5.51 -12.21
CA ASP A 160 -0.58 -4.71 -11.47
C ASP A 160 -0.33 -3.20 -11.63
N TYR A 161 0.93 -2.75 -11.63
CA TYR A 161 1.28 -1.37 -11.95
C TYR A 161 0.86 -0.97 -13.37
N ARG A 162 1.17 -1.81 -14.37
CA ARG A 162 0.74 -1.58 -15.76
C ARG A 162 -0.79 -1.55 -15.89
N ARG A 163 -1.50 -2.41 -15.15
CA ARG A 163 -2.97 -2.38 -15.08
C ARG A 163 -3.48 -1.09 -14.46
N ALA A 164 -2.88 -0.61 -13.39
CA ALA A 164 -3.23 0.69 -12.79
C ALA A 164 -3.02 1.84 -13.78
N GLU A 165 -1.94 1.80 -14.59
CA GLU A 165 -1.68 2.80 -15.63
C GLU A 165 -2.77 2.78 -16.71
N LEU A 166 -3.17 1.59 -17.18
CA LEU A 166 -4.24 1.42 -18.17
C LEU A 166 -5.60 1.85 -17.61
N ASN A 167 -5.88 1.53 -16.35
CA ASN A 167 -7.11 1.94 -15.67
C ASN A 167 -7.18 3.48 -15.54
N LEU A 168 -6.07 4.14 -15.21
CA LEU A 168 -5.98 5.61 -15.20
C LEU A 168 -6.28 6.20 -16.58
N LYS A 169 -5.70 5.64 -17.65
CA LYS A 169 -5.98 6.07 -19.04
C LYS A 169 -7.45 5.86 -19.42
N SER A 170 -8.02 4.72 -19.06
CA SER A 170 -9.45 4.43 -19.28
C SER A 170 -10.34 5.43 -18.53
N LYS A 171 -10.00 5.75 -17.29
CA LYS A 171 -10.75 6.70 -16.47
C LYS A 171 -10.67 8.13 -17.02
N ALA A 172 -9.51 8.52 -17.55
CA ALA A 172 -9.34 9.81 -18.22
C ALA A 172 -10.21 9.91 -19.48
N LEU A 173 -10.29 8.85 -20.29
CA LEU A 173 -11.20 8.82 -21.44
C LEU A 173 -12.68 8.89 -21.04
N GLU A 174 -13.08 8.17 -19.99
CA GLU A 174 -14.46 8.21 -19.47
C GLU A 174 -14.85 9.61 -18.99
N ILE A 175 -13.96 10.28 -18.25
CA ILE A 175 -14.18 11.65 -17.78
C ILE A 175 -14.19 12.62 -18.96
N ALA A 176 -13.29 12.46 -19.91
CA ALA A 176 -13.27 13.28 -21.12
C ALA A 176 -14.60 13.19 -21.87
N SER A 177 -15.14 11.98 -22.05
CA SER A 177 -16.44 11.76 -22.68
C SER A 177 -17.59 12.41 -21.90
N ARG A 178 -17.62 12.24 -20.57
CA ARG A 178 -18.65 12.86 -19.72
C ARG A 178 -18.62 14.40 -19.79
N VAL A 179 -17.42 14.99 -19.80
CA VAL A 179 -17.23 16.44 -19.93
C VAL A 179 -17.69 16.92 -21.30
N ASP A 180 -17.37 16.18 -22.35
CA ASP A 180 -17.79 16.50 -23.71
C ASP A 180 -19.31 16.50 -23.84
N ASP A 181 -19.97 15.43 -23.36
CA ASP A 181 -21.43 15.32 -23.35
C ASP A 181 -22.09 16.44 -22.53
N ALA A 182 -21.54 16.76 -21.35
CA ALA A 182 -22.05 17.84 -20.51
C ALA A 182 -21.86 19.22 -21.15
N TYR A 183 -20.72 19.47 -21.79
CA TYR A 183 -20.44 20.72 -22.49
C TYR A 183 -21.43 20.95 -23.63
N TRP A 184 -21.61 19.96 -24.51
CA TRP A 184 -22.56 20.08 -25.62
C TRP A 184 -24.02 20.07 -25.18
N SER A 185 -24.33 19.42 -24.05
CA SER A 185 -25.66 19.53 -23.41
C SER A 185 -25.93 20.96 -22.92
N LEU A 186 -24.94 21.63 -22.32
CA LEU A 186 -25.05 23.04 -21.94
C LEU A 186 -25.24 23.95 -23.16
N VAL A 187 -24.44 23.78 -24.21
CA VAL A 187 -24.59 24.52 -25.48
C VAL A 187 -26.00 24.33 -26.04
N ARG A 188 -26.51 23.09 -26.08
CA ARG A 188 -27.87 22.76 -26.55
C ARG A 188 -28.96 23.44 -25.71
N SER A 189 -28.86 23.36 -24.38
CA SER A 189 -29.84 23.96 -23.48
C SER A 189 -29.89 25.48 -23.60
N ARG A 190 -28.74 26.14 -23.83
CA ARG A 190 -28.69 27.59 -24.12
C ARG A 190 -29.41 27.94 -25.43
N MET A 191 -29.14 27.20 -26.51
CA MET A 191 -29.82 27.41 -27.79
C MET A 191 -31.33 27.17 -27.69
N ASN A 192 -31.76 26.17 -26.92
CA ASN A 192 -33.18 25.90 -26.67
C ASN A 192 -33.86 27.05 -25.90
N LEU A 193 -33.19 27.62 -24.89
CA LEU A 193 -33.71 28.78 -24.17
C LEU A 193 -33.86 30.00 -25.10
N GLU A 194 -32.85 30.27 -25.93
CA GLU A 194 -32.90 31.37 -26.90
C GLU A 194 -34.07 31.18 -27.89
N LEU A 195 -34.27 29.94 -28.37
CA LEU A 195 -35.39 29.59 -29.25
C LEU A 195 -36.75 29.78 -28.54
N ALA A 196 -36.86 29.37 -27.28
CA ALA A 196 -38.07 29.52 -26.48
C ALA A 196 -38.41 31.01 -26.25
N GLN A 197 -37.41 31.84 -25.93
CA GLN A 197 -37.57 33.28 -25.77
C GLN A 197 -38.03 33.95 -27.07
N LYS A 198 -37.41 33.60 -28.21
CA LYS A 198 -37.85 34.08 -29.53
C LYS A 198 -39.28 33.64 -29.84
N SER A 199 -39.69 32.44 -29.40
CA SER A 199 -41.07 31.96 -29.56
C SER A 199 -42.07 32.71 -28.69
N LEU A 200 -41.70 33.03 -27.43
CA LEU A 200 -42.52 33.85 -26.54
C LEU A 200 -42.71 35.26 -27.12
N ALA A 201 -41.65 35.91 -27.58
CA ALA A 201 -41.74 37.23 -28.21
C ALA A 201 -42.69 37.24 -29.43
N ARG A 202 -42.68 36.18 -30.24
CA ARG A 202 -43.64 36.02 -31.35
C ARG A 202 -45.07 35.83 -30.84
N ALA A 203 -45.27 35.01 -29.80
CA ALA A 203 -46.59 34.76 -29.23
C ALA A 203 -47.18 36.02 -28.56
N GLU A 204 -46.35 36.82 -27.89
CA GLU A 204 -46.73 38.12 -27.32
C GLU A 204 -47.15 39.11 -28.42
N SER A 205 -46.39 39.20 -29.51
CA SER A 205 -46.75 40.05 -30.67
C SER A 205 -48.07 39.61 -31.32
N GLN A 206 -48.30 38.29 -31.43
CA GLN A 206 -49.55 37.75 -31.94
C GLN A 206 -50.73 38.07 -31.02
N PHE A 207 -50.56 37.93 -29.70
CA PHE A 207 -51.58 38.28 -28.71
C PHE A 207 -51.96 39.77 -28.80
N GLN A 208 -50.97 40.66 -28.88
CA GLN A 208 -51.21 42.10 -29.06
C GLN A 208 -51.98 42.42 -30.34
N THR A 209 -51.62 41.77 -31.45
CA THR A 209 -52.30 41.92 -32.75
C THR A 209 -53.75 41.46 -32.68
N THR A 210 -53.99 40.27 -32.14
CA THR A 210 -55.35 39.73 -31.97
C THR A 210 -56.19 40.59 -31.02
N GLN A 211 -55.59 41.13 -29.95
CA GLN A 211 -56.28 42.05 -29.04
C GLN A 211 -56.72 43.35 -29.72
N ALA A 212 -55.90 43.89 -30.62
CA ALA A 212 -56.27 45.06 -31.41
C ALA A 212 -57.42 44.76 -32.39
N GLN A 213 -57.39 43.58 -33.04
CA GLN A 213 -58.46 43.14 -33.95
C GLN A 213 -59.80 42.94 -33.24
N VAL A 214 -59.80 42.34 -32.05
CA VAL A 214 -61.03 42.19 -31.24
C VAL A 214 -61.57 43.55 -30.83
N ARG A 215 -60.72 44.49 -30.39
CA ARG A 215 -61.13 45.87 -30.07
C ARG A 215 -61.71 46.63 -31.26
N ALA A 216 -61.26 46.31 -32.46
CA ALA A 216 -61.78 46.86 -33.72
C ALA A 216 -63.01 46.11 -34.27
N GLY A 217 -63.49 45.05 -33.60
CA GLY A 217 -64.60 44.22 -34.05
C GLY A 217 -64.28 43.29 -35.23
N LEU A 218 -63.01 43.09 -35.56
CA LEU A 218 -62.53 42.29 -36.70
C LEU A 218 -62.25 40.82 -36.33
N ALA A 219 -62.24 40.47 -35.05
CA ALA A 219 -62.01 39.12 -34.55
C ALA A 219 -62.92 38.80 -33.35
N ALA A 220 -63.16 37.51 -33.10
CA ALA A 220 -63.97 37.06 -31.98
C ALA A 220 -63.18 36.98 -30.67
N GLU A 221 -63.84 37.14 -29.53
CA GLU A 221 -63.23 37.08 -28.19
C GLU A 221 -62.57 35.71 -27.91
N VAL A 222 -63.12 34.62 -28.46
CA VAL A 222 -62.50 33.29 -28.41
C VAL A 222 -61.09 33.27 -29.02
N SER A 223 -60.84 34.05 -30.07
CA SER A 223 -59.52 34.16 -30.70
C SER A 223 -58.52 34.86 -29.79
N LEU A 224 -58.97 35.83 -28.97
CA LEU A 224 -58.12 36.48 -27.97
C LEU A 224 -57.72 35.50 -26.86
N LEU A 225 -58.66 34.71 -26.36
CA LEU A 225 -58.38 33.67 -25.35
C LEU A 225 -57.41 32.61 -25.87
N GLN A 226 -57.56 32.20 -27.14
CA GLN A 226 -56.61 31.27 -27.79
C GLN A 226 -55.20 31.87 -27.92
N ALA A 227 -55.10 33.13 -28.34
CA ALA A 227 -53.81 33.81 -28.44
C ALA A 227 -53.15 33.98 -27.06
N GLN A 228 -53.93 34.28 -26.01
CA GLN A 228 -53.45 34.33 -24.64
C GLN A 228 -52.96 32.96 -24.15
N ALA A 229 -53.72 31.90 -24.38
CA ALA A 229 -53.32 30.53 -24.01
C ALA A 229 -52.01 30.11 -24.70
N ASN A 230 -51.82 30.47 -25.96
CA ASN A 230 -50.58 30.23 -26.71
C ASN A 230 -49.39 31.02 -26.12
N MET A 231 -49.59 32.28 -25.75
CA MET A 231 -48.58 33.12 -25.09
C MET A 231 -48.17 32.53 -23.73
N GLU A 232 -49.13 32.16 -22.88
CA GLU A 232 -48.84 31.54 -21.58
C GLU A 232 -48.17 30.17 -21.73
N SER A 233 -48.55 29.39 -22.75
CA SER A 233 -47.86 28.13 -23.08
C SER A 233 -46.40 28.36 -23.49
N ALA A 234 -46.13 29.41 -24.29
CA ALA A 234 -44.77 29.80 -24.64
C ALA A 234 -43.97 30.29 -23.42
N ARG A 235 -44.60 31.00 -22.48
CA ARG A 235 -43.98 31.41 -21.22
C ARG A 235 -43.60 30.22 -20.35
N VAL A 236 -44.48 29.21 -20.23
CA VAL A 236 -44.16 27.95 -19.54
C VAL A 236 -42.96 27.26 -20.18
N GLN A 237 -42.86 27.28 -21.52
CA GLN A 237 -41.71 26.69 -22.22
C GLN A 237 -40.39 27.41 -21.89
N VAL A 238 -40.39 28.74 -21.80
CA VAL A 238 -39.21 29.51 -21.36
C VAL A 238 -38.78 29.09 -19.95
N LEU A 239 -39.72 29.00 -19.00
CA LEU A 239 -39.42 28.59 -17.63
C LEU A 239 -38.83 27.17 -17.56
N LYS A 240 -39.35 26.23 -18.36
CA LYS A 240 -38.80 24.88 -18.48
C LYS A 240 -37.36 24.90 -19.01
N SER A 241 -37.12 25.63 -20.10
CA SER A 241 -35.79 25.74 -20.71
C SER A 241 -34.78 26.45 -19.80
N MET A 242 -35.22 27.38 -18.94
CA MET A 242 -34.37 27.95 -17.87
C MET A 242 -33.94 26.88 -16.85
N GLY A 243 -34.86 26.02 -16.41
CA GLY A 243 -34.54 24.93 -15.48
C GLY A 243 -33.66 23.84 -16.11
N GLU A 244 -33.81 23.56 -17.40
CA GLU A 244 -32.92 22.68 -18.16
C GLU A 244 -31.51 23.26 -18.30
N LEU A 245 -31.41 24.55 -18.59
CA LEU A 245 -30.13 25.26 -18.65
C LEU A 245 -29.40 25.19 -17.31
N ALA A 246 -30.08 25.51 -16.21
CA ALA A 246 -29.48 25.45 -14.87
C ALA A 246 -28.97 24.05 -14.52
N ARG A 247 -29.72 23.00 -14.87
CA ARG A 247 -29.29 21.60 -14.67
C ARG A 247 -28.08 21.24 -15.51
N ALA A 248 -28.08 21.57 -16.81
CA ALA A 248 -26.96 21.29 -17.69
C ALA A 248 -25.69 22.03 -17.25
N GLU A 249 -25.84 23.27 -16.78
CA GLU A 249 -24.73 24.05 -16.23
C GLU A 249 -24.18 23.43 -14.94
N ASN A 250 -25.04 23.01 -14.01
CA ASN A 250 -24.61 22.36 -12.78
C ASN A 250 -23.92 21.01 -13.05
N SER A 251 -24.40 20.22 -14.01
CA SER A 251 -23.74 18.97 -14.40
C SER A 251 -22.32 19.19 -14.95
N LEU A 252 -22.10 20.26 -15.73
CA LEU A 252 -20.76 20.61 -16.18
C LEU A 252 -19.90 21.12 -15.01
N LYS A 253 -20.45 21.99 -14.16
CA LYS A 253 -19.75 22.52 -12.97
C LYS A 253 -19.25 21.40 -12.04
N GLU A 254 -20.07 20.38 -11.81
CA GLU A 254 -19.71 19.22 -10.99
C GLU A 254 -18.52 18.46 -11.58
N LEU A 255 -18.48 18.26 -12.90
CA LEU A 255 -17.36 17.59 -13.59
C LEU A 255 -16.08 18.43 -13.61
N LEU A 256 -16.21 19.76 -13.64
CA LEU A 256 -15.12 20.72 -13.50
C LEU A 256 -14.69 20.93 -12.03
N TYR A 257 -15.39 20.27 -11.10
CA TYR A 257 -15.15 20.28 -9.66
C TYR A 257 -15.40 21.64 -8.97
N PHE A 258 -16.39 22.39 -9.45
CA PHE A 258 -17.03 23.45 -8.67
C PHE A 258 -18.10 22.78 -7.79
N SER A 259 -17.76 22.47 -6.54
CA SER A 259 -18.60 21.64 -5.66
C SER A 259 -19.19 22.37 -4.47
N SER A 260 -18.66 23.56 -4.10
CA SER A 260 -19.28 24.34 -3.02
C SER A 260 -20.53 25.06 -3.52
N GLU A 261 -21.55 25.19 -2.66
CA GLU A 261 -22.77 25.93 -2.99
C GLU A 261 -22.46 27.38 -3.41
N GLU A 262 -21.43 27.98 -2.80
CA GLU A 262 -20.97 29.33 -3.11
C GLU A 262 -20.35 29.41 -4.52
N GLU A 263 -19.51 28.46 -4.93
CA GLU A 263 -18.97 28.40 -6.30
C GLU A 263 -20.05 28.11 -7.35
N LEU A 264 -21.00 27.23 -7.04
CA LEU A 264 -22.11 26.89 -7.94
C LEU A 264 -23.01 28.10 -8.20
N ALA A 265 -23.25 28.92 -7.19
CA ALA A 265 -24.09 30.12 -7.28
C ALA A 265 -23.34 31.34 -7.84
N ALA A 266 -22.04 31.47 -7.59
CA ALA A 266 -21.24 32.64 -7.95
C ALA A 266 -20.63 32.60 -9.37
N LEU A 267 -20.74 31.48 -10.08
CA LEU A 267 -20.13 31.29 -11.41
C LEU A 267 -21.21 31.05 -12.46
N THR A 268 -21.19 31.78 -13.58
CA THR A 268 -22.00 31.43 -14.75
C THR A 268 -21.10 30.98 -15.89
N ILE A 269 -21.30 29.76 -16.39
CA ILE A 269 -20.50 29.20 -17.49
C ILE A 269 -21.12 29.58 -18.83
N ILE A 270 -20.34 30.26 -19.67
CA ILE A 270 -20.72 30.66 -21.02
C ILE A 270 -19.85 29.88 -22.03
N PRO A 271 -20.41 28.92 -22.78
CA PRO A 271 -19.70 28.25 -23.85
C PRO A 271 -19.26 29.23 -24.93
N SER A 272 -18.00 29.15 -25.38
CA SER A 272 -17.48 29.95 -26.48
C SER A 272 -17.62 29.28 -27.86
N ASP A 273 -17.79 27.96 -27.89
CA ASP A 273 -17.74 27.20 -29.14
C ASP A 273 -19.08 27.16 -29.86
N THR A 274 -19.01 27.23 -31.18
CA THR A 274 -20.19 27.09 -32.05
C THR A 274 -20.30 25.64 -32.53
N PRO A 275 -21.49 25.02 -32.47
CA PRO A 275 -21.68 23.67 -32.98
C PRO A 275 -21.41 23.62 -34.49
N LEU A 276 -20.50 22.73 -34.91
CA LEU A 276 -20.17 22.52 -36.31
C LEU A 276 -20.92 21.30 -36.84
N ALA A 277 -21.72 21.48 -37.89
CA ALA A 277 -22.33 20.38 -38.63
C ALA A 277 -21.29 19.74 -39.58
N ARG A 278 -20.30 19.03 -39.03
CA ARG A 278 -19.38 18.21 -39.83
C ARG A 278 -19.92 16.80 -39.95
N GLU A 279 -20.01 16.31 -41.18
CA GLU A 279 -20.29 14.90 -41.45
C GLU A 279 -19.07 14.06 -41.04
N TYR A 280 -19.22 13.22 -40.02
CA TYR A 280 -18.16 12.31 -39.58
C TYR A 280 -18.30 10.98 -40.32
N LYS A 281 -17.56 10.81 -41.42
CA LYS A 281 -17.51 9.55 -42.18
C LYS A 281 -16.52 8.60 -41.55
N VAL A 282 -17.03 7.47 -41.04
CA VAL A 282 -16.23 6.42 -40.42
C VAL A 282 -16.29 5.17 -41.27
N LEU A 283 -15.13 4.61 -41.60
CA LEU A 283 -15.04 3.26 -42.15
C LEU A 283 -15.25 2.26 -40.98
N PRO A 284 -16.35 1.48 -40.96
CA PRO A 284 -16.71 0.66 -39.80
C PRO A 284 -15.60 -0.33 -39.41
N GLU A 285 -14.93 -0.94 -40.38
CA GLU A 285 -13.88 -1.93 -40.16
C GLU A 285 -12.66 -1.31 -39.47
N LEU A 286 -12.17 -0.17 -39.97
CA LEU A 286 -11.06 0.56 -39.36
C LEU A 286 -11.41 1.07 -37.96
N PHE A 287 -12.66 1.45 -37.73
CA PHE A 287 -13.12 1.88 -36.41
C PHE A 287 -13.09 0.74 -35.40
N LEU A 288 -13.60 -0.44 -35.78
CA LEU A 288 -13.60 -1.63 -34.93
C LEU A 288 -12.18 -2.06 -34.59
N GLU A 289 -11.30 -2.15 -35.60
CA GLU A 289 -9.90 -2.52 -35.42
C GLU A 289 -9.18 -1.57 -34.44
N ASN A 290 -9.29 -0.26 -34.67
CA ASN A 290 -8.70 0.74 -33.78
C ASN A 290 -9.29 0.70 -32.36
N SER A 291 -10.61 0.48 -32.24
CA SER A 291 -11.29 0.41 -30.95
C SER A 291 -10.82 -0.79 -30.13
N LEU A 292 -10.63 -1.96 -30.77
CA LEU A 292 -10.10 -3.14 -30.10
C LEU A 292 -8.64 -2.95 -29.72
N ALA A 293 -7.81 -2.46 -30.64
CA ALA A 293 -6.38 -2.27 -30.40
C ALA A 293 -6.08 -1.26 -29.29
N LYS A 294 -6.89 -0.20 -29.17
CA LYS A 294 -6.72 0.88 -28.17
C LYS A 294 -7.64 0.75 -26.96
N ASN A 295 -8.25 -0.42 -26.75
CA ASN A 295 -9.10 -0.64 -25.59
C ASN A 295 -8.24 -0.90 -24.34
N PHE A 296 -8.06 0.12 -23.50
CA PHE A 296 -7.28 -0.01 -22.27
C PHE A 296 -7.87 -1.03 -21.29
N THR A 297 -9.19 -1.19 -21.26
CA THR A 297 -9.85 -2.21 -20.44
C THR A 297 -9.49 -3.62 -20.90
N LEU A 298 -9.47 -3.86 -22.21
CA LEU A 298 -9.05 -5.15 -22.78
C LEU A 298 -7.59 -5.46 -22.45
N GLN A 299 -6.69 -4.48 -22.62
CA GLN A 299 -5.27 -4.63 -22.26
C GLN A 299 -5.08 -4.90 -20.76
N SER A 300 -5.88 -4.27 -19.89
CA SER A 300 -5.85 -4.51 -18.44
C SER A 300 -6.33 -5.92 -18.09
N LEU A 301 -7.31 -6.44 -18.83
CA LEU A 301 -7.79 -7.83 -18.71
C LEU A 301 -6.75 -8.85 -19.18
N GLU A 302 -6.00 -8.56 -20.24
CA GLU A 302 -4.91 -9.43 -20.71
C GLU A 302 -3.80 -9.59 -19.66
N LEU A 303 -3.41 -8.49 -19.00
CA LEU A 303 -2.44 -8.53 -17.90
C LEU A 303 -2.98 -9.29 -16.68
N ASN A 304 -4.28 -9.17 -16.39
CA ASN A 304 -4.93 -9.97 -15.34
C ASN A 304 -4.88 -11.47 -15.70
N LEU A 305 -5.17 -11.82 -16.95
CA LEU A 305 -5.05 -13.20 -17.44
C LEU A 305 -3.60 -13.72 -17.33
N GLU A 306 -2.59 -12.88 -17.58
CA GLU A 306 -1.19 -13.25 -17.35
C GLU A 306 -0.93 -13.54 -15.87
N ASN A 307 -1.42 -12.70 -14.95
CA ASN A 307 -1.29 -12.92 -13.50
C ASN A 307 -1.99 -14.23 -13.07
N GLN A 308 -3.18 -14.52 -13.60
CA GLN A 308 -3.88 -15.78 -13.33
C GLN A 308 -3.13 -17.01 -13.84
N LYS A 309 -2.45 -16.90 -14.99
CA LYS A 309 -1.57 -17.97 -15.50
C LYS A 309 -0.36 -18.20 -14.59
N ILE A 310 0.22 -17.11 -14.07
CA ILE A 310 1.31 -17.18 -13.09
C ILE A 310 0.83 -17.89 -11.81
N ASP A 311 -0.33 -17.50 -11.27
CA ASP A 311 -0.94 -18.13 -10.10
C ASP A 311 -1.20 -19.63 -10.32
N SER A 312 -1.82 -19.97 -11.46
CA SER A 312 -2.08 -21.37 -11.81
C SER A 312 -0.78 -22.18 -11.91
N GLY A 313 0.26 -21.61 -12.51
CA GLY A 313 1.58 -22.21 -12.57
C GLY A 313 2.16 -22.45 -11.18
N GLN A 314 2.05 -21.46 -10.29
CA GLN A 314 2.56 -21.56 -8.92
C GLN A 314 1.80 -22.63 -8.13
N THR A 315 0.47 -22.70 -8.25
CA THR A 315 -0.34 -23.76 -7.63
C THR A 315 0.07 -25.15 -8.14
N LYS A 316 0.38 -25.29 -9.43
CA LYS A 316 0.91 -26.56 -9.97
C LYS A 316 2.29 -26.88 -9.41
N ASN A 317 3.17 -25.89 -9.27
CA ASN A 317 4.49 -26.07 -8.66
C ASN A 317 4.39 -26.52 -7.18
N GLN A 318 3.37 -26.09 -6.45
CA GLN A 318 3.13 -26.54 -5.07
C GLN A 318 2.82 -28.04 -4.96
N LEU A 319 2.50 -28.73 -6.06
CA LEU A 319 2.31 -30.19 -6.12
C LEU A 319 3.63 -30.97 -6.21
N LEU A 320 4.75 -30.30 -6.50
CA LEU A 320 6.06 -30.94 -6.53
C LEU A 320 6.51 -31.26 -5.10
N PRO A 321 7.29 -32.34 -4.89
CA PRO A 321 7.91 -32.61 -3.61
C PRO A 321 8.88 -31.48 -3.23
N GLN A 322 9.04 -31.27 -1.92
CA GLN A 322 10.05 -30.36 -1.42
C GLN A 322 11.43 -30.99 -1.64
N LEU A 323 12.38 -30.21 -2.15
CA LEU A 323 13.75 -30.64 -2.32
C LEU A 323 14.62 -29.41 -2.20
N ASP A 324 15.31 -29.28 -1.08
CA ASP A 324 16.07 -28.10 -0.73
C ASP A 324 17.56 -28.44 -0.63
N PHE A 325 18.39 -27.68 -1.33
CA PHE A 325 19.83 -27.69 -1.11
C PHE A 325 20.16 -26.83 0.09
N ASN A 326 20.80 -27.41 1.10
CA ASN A 326 21.24 -26.70 2.29
C ASN A 326 22.76 -26.85 2.42
N ALA A 327 23.45 -25.74 2.60
CA ALA A 327 24.87 -25.69 2.89
C ALA A 327 25.12 -24.71 4.04
N GLY A 328 25.95 -25.11 4.98
CA GLY A 328 26.28 -24.30 6.15
C GLY A 328 27.74 -24.48 6.54
N ILE A 329 28.34 -23.40 7.02
CA ILE A 329 29.67 -23.38 7.61
C ILE A 329 29.57 -22.63 8.94
N SER A 330 30.13 -23.21 10.00
CA SER A 330 30.10 -22.66 11.34
C SER A 330 31.50 -22.67 11.95
N LEU A 331 31.90 -21.52 12.46
CA LEU A 331 33.07 -21.35 13.31
C LEU A 331 32.57 -21.27 14.75
N SER A 332 33.08 -22.14 15.61
CA SER A 332 32.73 -22.16 17.02
C SER A 332 33.92 -21.76 17.87
N GLY A 333 33.65 -20.97 18.90
CA GLY A 333 34.62 -20.59 19.91
C GLY A 333 34.03 -20.76 21.30
N MET A 334 34.87 -21.19 22.23
CA MET A 334 34.48 -21.39 23.61
C MET A 334 35.60 -20.91 24.52
N ALA A 335 35.22 -20.23 25.60
CA ALA A 335 36.12 -19.94 26.70
C ALA A 335 35.33 -19.95 28.01
N GLY A 336 36.00 -20.03 29.15
CA GLY A 336 35.34 -19.88 30.44
C GLY A 336 36.32 -19.85 31.58
N ARG A 337 35.83 -19.68 32.80
CA ARG A 337 36.70 -19.67 33.98
C ARG A 337 36.75 -21.06 34.58
N ALA A 338 37.95 -21.53 34.93
CA ALA A 338 38.10 -22.83 35.58
C ALA A 338 37.35 -22.84 36.93
N ASP A 339 36.42 -23.78 37.09
CA ASP A 339 35.69 -23.99 38.34
C ASP A 339 36.28 -25.19 39.10
N GLN A 340 37.10 -24.90 40.11
CA GLN A 340 37.81 -25.94 40.87
C GLN A 340 36.91 -26.79 41.78
N SER A 341 35.62 -26.46 41.90
CA SER A 341 34.65 -27.28 42.62
C SER A 341 34.25 -28.56 41.87
N SER A 342 34.63 -28.69 40.60
CA SER A 342 34.13 -29.71 39.65
C SER A 342 35.00 -30.98 39.50
N GLN A 343 36.07 -31.15 40.29
CA GLN A 343 37.09 -32.19 40.06
C GLN A 343 37.04 -33.41 41.01
N LEU A 344 35.94 -33.67 41.71
CA LEU A 344 35.84 -34.86 42.56
C LEU A 344 35.31 -36.06 41.76
N VAL A 345 36.21 -36.80 41.09
CA VAL A 345 35.91 -38.13 40.57
C VAL A 345 36.17 -39.16 41.67
N PRO A 346 35.16 -39.84 42.24
CA PRO A 346 35.41 -40.91 43.20
C PRO A 346 35.96 -42.13 42.45
N THR A 347 37.27 -42.38 42.53
CA THR A 347 37.93 -43.56 41.91
C THR A 347 38.00 -44.77 42.84
N GLY A 348 37.40 -44.71 44.03
CA GLY A 348 37.50 -45.78 45.03
C GLY A 348 36.45 -46.89 44.85
N PHE A 349 36.88 -48.10 44.51
CA PHE A 349 36.12 -49.31 44.86
C PHE A 349 36.03 -49.42 46.39
N VAL A 350 34.82 -49.56 46.92
CA VAL A 350 34.62 -49.92 48.34
C VAL A 350 34.95 -51.40 48.49
N ILE A 351 36.13 -51.73 49.01
CA ILE A 351 36.40 -53.09 49.51
C ILE A 351 35.73 -53.16 50.89
N PRO A 352 34.75 -54.06 51.13
CA PRO A 352 34.17 -54.23 52.45
C PRO A 352 35.26 -54.63 53.44
N ASN A 353 35.38 -53.91 54.55
CA ASN A 353 36.32 -54.24 55.61
C ASN A 353 35.93 -55.62 56.21
N PRO A 354 36.78 -56.66 56.12
CA PRO A 354 36.45 -57.97 56.65
C PRO A 354 36.62 -58.09 58.18
N PHE A 355 36.96 -57.00 58.89
CA PHE A 355 37.14 -57.00 60.34
C PHE A 355 36.31 -55.91 61.03
N ASP A 356 35.49 -56.30 62.02
CA ASP A 356 34.64 -55.45 62.89
C ASP A 356 35.46 -54.47 63.75
N THR A 357 36.02 -53.43 63.14
CA THR A 357 36.58 -52.28 63.85
C THR A 357 36.02 -50.96 63.29
N PRO A 358 35.74 -49.94 64.14
CA PRO A 358 34.88 -48.82 63.78
C PRO A 358 35.64 -47.63 63.17
N GLN A 359 36.60 -47.88 62.27
CA GLN A 359 37.29 -46.79 61.57
C GLN A 359 37.21 -47.02 60.06
N PRO A 360 36.40 -46.24 59.32
CA PRO A 360 36.49 -46.21 57.87
C PRO A 360 37.84 -45.58 57.49
N TYR A 361 38.54 -46.18 56.52
CA TYR A 361 39.70 -45.52 55.90
C TYR A 361 39.24 -44.19 55.28
N MET A 362 39.89 -43.08 55.65
CA MET A 362 39.71 -41.83 54.91
C MET A 362 40.29 -41.99 53.51
N LEU A 363 39.46 -41.77 52.50
CA LEU A 363 39.87 -41.73 51.10
C LEU A 363 40.59 -40.41 50.83
N GLU A 364 41.81 -40.47 50.31
CA GLU A 364 42.46 -39.30 49.72
C GLU A 364 41.80 -39.01 48.36
N PHE A 365 41.20 -37.82 48.25
CA PHE A 365 40.76 -37.28 46.98
C PHE A 365 42.00 -36.73 46.27
N THR A 366 42.41 -37.36 45.16
CA THR A 366 43.41 -36.74 44.28
C THR A 366 42.69 -35.77 43.35
N THR A 367 43.05 -34.50 43.40
CA THR A 367 42.64 -33.52 42.39
C THR A 367 43.50 -33.75 41.16
N ILE A 368 42.89 -33.80 39.97
CA ILE A 368 43.66 -33.77 38.73
C ILE A 368 44.19 -32.34 38.62
N PRO A 369 45.51 -32.08 38.69
CA PRO A 369 46.01 -30.72 38.54
C PRO A 369 45.47 -30.15 37.24
N ALA A 370 44.90 -28.95 37.31
CA ALA A 370 44.47 -28.22 36.13
C ALA A 370 45.71 -28.02 35.25
N SER A 371 45.89 -28.84 34.22
CA SER A 371 46.72 -28.45 33.08
C SER A 371 46.14 -27.16 32.54
N GLU A 372 46.97 -26.17 32.22
CA GLU A 372 46.55 -24.93 31.56
C GLU A 372 45.50 -25.25 30.51
N ASN A 373 44.25 -24.92 30.81
CA ASN A 373 43.13 -25.30 29.97
C ASN A 373 43.13 -24.26 28.85
N GLU A 374 43.37 -24.66 27.60
CA GLU A 374 43.48 -23.74 26.46
C GLU A 374 42.21 -22.89 26.24
N LEU A 375 41.11 -23.27 26.90
CA LEU A 375 39.81 -22.60 26.90
C LEU A 375 39.56 -21.75 28.16
N GLU A 376 40.56 -21.52 29.01
CA GLU A 376 40.44 -20.61 30.15
C GLU A 376 40.50 -19.15 29.67
N GLY A 377 39.44 -18.38 29.92
CA GLY A 377 39.34 -17.02 29.38
C GLY A 377 37.97 -16.37 29.57
N ASP A 378 37.79 -15.23 28.91
CA ASP A 378 36.54 -14.48 28.85
C ASP A 378 35.88 -14.52 27.46
N TRP A 379 34.89 -13.67 27.24
CA TRP A 379 34.20 -13.59 25.95
C TRP A 379 35.14 -13.26 24.77
N ASN A 380 36.14 -12.40 24.96
CA ASN A 380 37.10 -12.08 23.90
C ASN A 380 37.92 -13.30 23.51
N ASP A 381 38.29 -14.15 24.48
CA ASP A 381 39.01 -15.40 24.21
C ASP A 381 38.12 -16.41 23.46
N ALA A 382 36.82 -16.44 23.76
CA ALA A 382 35.86 -17.23 22.97
C ALA A 382 35.76 -16.73 21.52
N VAL A 383 35.75 -15.40 21.31
CA VAL A 383 35.76 -14.80 19.96
C VAL A 383 37.08 -15.06 19.24
N ASP A 384 38.21 -14.95 19.92
CA ASP A 384 39.53 -15.21 19.33
C ASP A 384 39.64 -16.68 18.90
N THR A 385 39.20 -17.61 19.75
CA THR A 385 39.13 -19.05 19.42
C THR A 385 38.25 -19.31 18.21
N MET A 386 37.11 -18.61 18.10
CA MET A 386 36.23 -18.69 16.92
C MET A 386 36.95 -18.17 15.65
N LEU A 387 37.67 -17.04 15.74
CA LEU A 387 38.36 -16.41 14.62
C LEU A 387 39.62 -17.17 14.18
N ARG A 388 40.31 -17.85 15.09
CA ARG A 388 41.39 -18.81 14.77
C ARG A 388 40.88 -19.94 13.89
N GLY A 389 39.60 -20.32 14.06
CA GLY A 389 38.94 -21.32 13.23
C GLY A 389 39.31 -22.77 13.58
N ASP A 390 39.86 -22.98 14.78
CA ASP A 390 40.30 -24.30 15.26
C ASP A 390 39.14 -25.30 15.34
N TYR A 391 37.91 -24.80 15.56
CA TYR A 391 36.67 -25.58 15.60
C TYR A 391 35.73 -25.22 14.45
N LEU A 392 36.22 -25.36 13.22
CA LEU A 392 35.42 -25.25 12.00
C LEU A 392 34.55 -26.50 11.79
N SER A 393 33.27 -26.30 11.54
CA SER A 393 32.34 -27.33 11.09
C SER A 393 31.64 -26.89 9.80
N TRP A 394 31.33 -27.85 8.93
CA TRP A 394 30.59 -27.59 7.69
C TRP A 394 29.65 -28.75 7.40
N GLN A 395 28.54 -28.44 6.74
CA GLN A 395 27.58 -29.41 6.26
C GLN A 395 27.03 -28.97 4.91
N ALA A 396 26.83 -29.92 4.01
CA ALA A 396 26.15 -29.68 2.75
C ALA A 396 25.32 -30.91 2.39
N GLY A 397 24.09 -30.70 1.96
CA GLY A 397 23.19 -31.81 1.66
C GLY A 397 21.90 -31.38 0.98
N LEU A 398 21.20 -32.37 0.46
CA LEU A 398 19.84 -32.22 -0.04
C LEU A 398 18.88 -32.72 1.04
N ASN A 399 17.85 -31.92 1.33
CA ASN A 399 16.76 -32.28 2.23
C ASN A 399 15.48 -32.47 1.40
N PHE A 400 14.73 -33.54 1.65
CA PHE A 400 13.54 -33.95 0.86
C PHE A 400 12.28 -33.99 1.71
#